data_AF-A0A2G8K5I6-F1
#
_entry.id   AF-A0A2G8K5I6-F1
#
_cell.length_a   1.000
_cell.length_b   1.000
_cell.length_c   1.000
_cell.angle_alpha   90.00
_cell.angle_beta   90.00
_cell.angle_gamma   90.00
#
_symmetry.space_group_name_H-M   'P 1'
#
loop_
_entity.id
_entity.type
_entity.pdbx_description
1 polymer ?
#
loop_
_entity_poly.entity_id
_entity_poly.type
_entity_poly.pdbx_seq_one_letter_code
_entity_poly.pdbx_strand_id
1 'polypeptide(L)'
;MGNQCSTLHDRRSDVKVVYNNNELYLTVKARHQPFISFQIVPLPYRPQKMSDVKGYQQEAAAYHLTEKEAHTFIENVLSMTDFSQNLLDDKLAFLDKLIYTMHQTIPFQSVYRCSIPSKDRHRPSFSLIKEHMFKKYGGTCKTIQTFFKCLLDALGYKTDFFPITVLGQEHVGIIVHDLASQGSKHVVDVGCVYPTFTAIPLNFERNPKIYSVSFLKYKYVRRADGIVEWLHQSRSDENDWFRFAEMEVTNLVTVSYFFETTERDFADPSNQFNSILRISHYNGNCFFSVKDNIVKWSEEPQQKLLSKRVETKEEIETMLHEEFPQFPIEIIKQCVSNTLLT
;
A
#
# COMPACT_ATOMS: atom_id res chain seq x y z
N MET A 1 -29.49 -25.36 13.65
CA MET A 1 -28.57 -24.32 13.10
C MET A 1 -27.32 -24.38 13.95
N GLY A 2 -26.28 -25.05 13.46
CA GLY A 2 -25.04 -25.26 14.21
C GLY A 2 -24.02 -24.17 13.87
N ASN A 3 -23.59 -23.41 14.87
CA ASN A 3 -22.49 -22.45 14.72
C ASN A 3 -21.17 -23.22 14.64
N GLN A 4 -20.47 -23.12 13.51
CA GLN A 4 -19.10 -23.63 13.38
C GLN A 4 -18.14 -22.69 14.09
N CYS A 5 -17.55 -23.15 15.18
CA CYS A 5 -16.48 -22.47 15.92
C CYS A 5 -15.14 -22.99 15.37
N SER A 6 -14.42 -22.16 14.60
CA SER A 6 -13.07 -22.50 14.15
C SER A 6 -12.08 -22.16 15.27
N THR A 7 -11.27 -23.15 15.65
CA THR A 7 -10.28 -22.99 16.72
C THR A 7 -8.88 -23.15 16.14
N LEU A 8 -8.06 -22.09 16.19
CA LEU A 8 -6.63 -22.17 15.91
C LEU A 8 -5.88 -22.41 17.22
N HIS A 9 -5.16 -23.52 17.31
CA HIS A 9 -4.27 -23.83 18.42
C HIS A 9 -2.82 -23.55 18.03
N ASP A 10 -2.22 -22.52 18.63
CA ASP A 10 -0.77 -22.40 18.71
C ASP A 10 -0.28 -23.22 19.91
N ARG A 11 0.62 -24.18 19.68
CA ARG A 11 1.15 -25.08 20.73
C ARG A 11 2.21 -24.41 21.62
N ARG A 12 2.51 -23.12 21.44
CA ARG A 12 3.56 -22.42 22.20
C ARG A 12 3.07 -21.19 22.99
N SER A 13 1.78 -20.87 22.97
CA SER A 13 1.26 -19.71 23.70
C SER A 13 -0.04 -20.04 24.46
N ASP A 14 -0.16 -19.52 25.68
CA ASP A 14 -1.36 -19.60 26.54
C ASP A 14 -2.52 -18.70 26.04
N VAL A 15 -2.56 -18.40 24.74
CA VAL A 15 -3.50 -17.47 24.11
C VAL A 15 -4.35 -18.22 23.08
N LYS A 16 -5.67 -18.12 23.23
CA LYS A 16 -6.65 -18.66 22.29
C LYS A 16 -7.38 -17.50 21.62
N VAL A 17 -7.35 -17.48 20.28
CA VAL A 17 -8.11 -16.54 19.46
C VAL A 17 -9.39 -17.25 19.01
N VAL A 18 -10.54 -16.65 19.27
CA VAL A 18 -11.85 -17.18 18.86
C VAL A 18 -12.61 -16.11 18.08
N TYR A 19 -13.16 -16.49 16.92
CA TYR A 19 -14.05 -15.66 16.13
C TYR A 19 -15.50 -16.12 16.36
N ASN A 20 -16.37 -15.18 16.73
CA ASN A 20 -17.81 -15.44 16.83
C ASN A 20 -18.57 -14.20 16.34
N ASN A 21 -19.48 -14.37 15.37
CA ASN A 21 -20.31 -13.29 14.83
C ASN A 21 -19.56 -12.00 14.43
N ASN A 22 -18.42 -12.12 13.73
CA ASN A 22 -17.54 -11.01 13.33
C ASN A 22 -16.87 -10.24 14.49
N GLU A 23 -16.91 -10.77 15.71
CA GLU A 23 -16.18 -10.22 16.84
C GLU A 23 -14.95 -11.09 17.19
N LEU A 24 -13.85 -10.42 17.51
CA LEU A 24 -12.59 -11.03 17.90
C LEU A 24 -12.53 -11.16 19.41
N TYR A 25 -12.43 -12.39 19.90
CA TYR A 25 -12.24 -12.68 21.31
C TYR A 25 -10.83 -13.21 21.55
N LEU A 26 -10.09 -12.52 22.42
CA LEU A 26 -8.83 -13.04 22.96
C LEU A 26 -9.09 -13.66 24.32
N THR A 27 -8.69 -14.91 24.47
CA THR A 27 -8.74 -15.61 25.75
C THR A 27 -7.32 -15.95 26.18
N VAL A 28 -6.89 -15.44 27.33
CA VAL A 28 -5.54 -15.67 27.87
C VAL A 28 -5.65 -16.57 29.10
N LYS A 29 -4.84 -17.62 29.17
CA LYS A 29 -4.75 -18.49 30.34
C LYS A 29 -3.64 -17.98 31.26
N ALA A 30 -3.98 -17.32 32.36
CA ALA A 30 -3.02 -17.06 33.42
C ALA A 30 -2.79 -18.36 34.21
N ARG A 31 -1.53 -18.69 34.54
CA ARG A 31 -1.22 -19.85 35.39
C ARG A 31 -2.00 -19.72 36.72
N HIS A 32 -2.86 -20.70 36.98
CA HIS A 32 -3.71 -20.86 38.18
C HIS A 32 -4.95 -19.93 38.31
N GLN A 33 -5.50 -19.38 37.22
CA GLN A 33 -6.80 -18.67 37.21
C GLN A 33 -7.71 -19.18 36.07
N PRO A 34 -9.05 -19.06 36.18
CA PRO A 34 -9.96 -19.32 35.07
C PRO A 34 -9.72 -18.34 33.90
N PHE A 35 -10.10 -18.75 32.68
CA PHE A 35 -9.95 -17.93 31.48
C PHE A 35 -10.69 -16.60 31.63
N ILE A 36 -9.97 -15.49 31.40
CA ILE A 36 -10.57 -14.16 31.26
C ILE A 36 -10.70 -13.88 29.76
N SER A 37 -11.93 -13.63 29.32
CA SER A 37 -12.24 -13.24 27.94
C SER A 37 -12.29 -11.73 27.85
N PHE A 38 -11.51 -11.16 26.93
CA PHE A 38 -11.61 -9.74 26.57
C PHE A 38 -12.30 -9.64 25.20
N GLN A 39 -13.39 -8.89 25.14
CA GLN A 39 -13.99 -8.49 23.87
C GLN A 39 -13.15 -7.35 23.31
N ILE A 40 -12.45 -7.60 22.21
CA ILE A 40 -11.82 -6.53 21.44
C ILE A 40 -12.88 -6.08 20.46
N VAL A 41 -13.56 -4.97 20.78
CA VAL A 41 -14.41 -4.29 19.81
C VAL A 41 -13.48 -3.40 18.99
N PRO A 42 -13.14 -3.74 17.72
CA PRO A 42 -12.51 -2.77 16.86
C PRO A 42 -13.47 -1.58 16.75
N LEU A 43 -13.03 -0.41 17.20
CA LEU A 43 -13.81 0.81 17.05
C LEU A 43 -14.15 0.96 15.56
N PRO A 44 -15.43 1.04 15.17
CA PRO A 44 -15.79 1.24 13.78
C PRO A 44 -15.18 2.58 13.33
N TYR A 45 -14.25 2.52 12.38
CA TYR A 45 -13.77 3.69 11.67
C TYR A 45 -14.98 4.31 10.96
N ARG A 46 -15.57 5.35 11.55
CA ARG A 46 -16.56 6.20 10.88
C ARG A 46 -15.78 7.31 10.18
N PRO A 47 -15.65 7.29 8.85
CA PRO A 47 -15.14 8.45 8.15
C PRO A 47 -16.05 9.64 8.49
N GLN A 48 -15.48 10.69 9.08
CA GLN A 48 -16.21 11.93 9.31
C GLN A 48 -16.65 12.47 7.94
N LYS A 49 -17.95 12.69 7.75
CA LYS A 49 -18.44 13.49 6.62
C LYS A 49 -17.89 14.90 6.79
N MET A 50 -17.03 15.34 5.88
CA MET A 50 -16.46 16.69 5.94
C MET A 50 -16.74 17.47 4.66
N SER A 51 -17.72 18.35 4.77
CA SER A 51 -17.75 19.60 4.00
C SER A 51 -16.79 20.58 4.66
N ASP A 52 -15.91 21.19 3.85
CA ASP A 52 -15.12 22.40 4.13
C ASP A 52 -13.81 22.28 4.92
N VAL A 53 -12.80 21.64 4.31
CA VAL A 53 -11.39 21.87 4.66
C VAL A 53 -10.84 23.06 3.87
N LYS A 54 -10.86 24.24 4.46
CA LYS A 54 -10.32 25.47 3.85
C LYS A 54 -8.78 25.60 3.96
N GLY A 55 -8.12 24.78 4.78
CA GLY A 55 -6.71 24.98 5.18
C GLY A 55 -5.66 24.73 4.09
N TYR A 56 -5.93 23.85 3.12
CA TYR A 56 -4.91 23.38 2.16
C TYR A 56 -5.20 23.69 0.70
N GLN A 57 -6.20 24.51 0.39
CA GLN A 57 -6.62 24.73 -1.01
C GLN A 57 -5.50 25.31 -1.88
N GLN A 58 -4.70 26.24 -1.33
CA GLN A 58 -3.55 26.81 -2.05
C GLN A 58 -2.43 25.80 -2.28
N GLU A 59 -2.14 24.95 -1.28
CA GLU A 59 -1.14 23.89 -1.43
C GLU A 59 -1.59 22.83 -2.44
N ALA A 60 -2.87 22.46 -2.42
CA ALA A 60 -3.44 21.51 -3.37
C ALA A 60 -3.31 21.98 -4.83
N ALA A 61 -3.33 23.29 -5.10
CA ALA A 61 -3.11 23.81 -6.44
C ALA A 61 -1.69 23.55 -6.97
N ALA A 62 -0.70 23.39 -6.07
CA ALA A 62 0.67 23.04 -6.43
C ALA A 62 0.89 21.53 -6.68
N TYR A 63 -0.11 20.69 -6.40
CA TYR A 63 -0.06 19.23 -6.62
C TYR A 63 -0.40 18.88 -8.08
N HIS A 64 0.50 19.22 -8.99
CA HIS A 64 0.40 18.84 -10.39
C HIS A 64 1.77 18.59 -11.00
N LEU A 65 1.83 17.69 -11.98
CA LEU A 65 2.96 17.57 -12.88
C LEU A 65 2.65 18.33 -14.17
N THR A 66 3.65 19.00 -14.71
CA THR A 66 3.59 19.44 -16.11
C THR A 66 3.72 18.24 -17.04
N GLU A 67 3.22 18.36 -18.27
CA GLU A 67 3.38 17.34 -19.32
C GLU A 67 4.86 16.97 -19.51
N LYS A 68 5.75 17.98 -19.55
CA LYS A 68 7.21 17.77 -19.68
C LYS A 68 7.79 16.95 -18.51
N GLU A 69 7.38 17.23 -17.28
CA GLU A 69 7.83 16.45 -16.11
C GLU A 69 7.31 15.01 -16.19
N ALA A 70 6.04 14.81 -16.58
CA ALA A 70 5.46 13.48 -16.76
C ALA A 70 6.22 12.67 -17.82
N HIS A 71 6.51 13.28 -18.98
CA HIS A 71 7.26 12.65 -20.06
C HIS A 71 8.68 12.28 -19.60
N THR A 72 9.36 13.22 -18.96
CA THR A 72 10.72 13.01 -18.41
C THR A 72 10.72 11.86 -17.40
N PHE A 73 9.70 11.77 -16.54
CA PHE A 73 9.59 10.68 -15.57
C PHE A 73 9.44 9.32 -16.26
N ILE A 74 8.56 9.21 -17.26
CA ILE A 74 8.31 7.95 -17.96
C ILE A 74 9.55 7.49 -18.74
N GLU A 75 10.22 8.40 -19.44
CA GLU A 75 11.40 8.07 -20.26
C GLU A 75 12.64 7.83 -19.41
N ASN A 76 12.97 8.74 -18.49
CA ASN A 76 14.27 8.74 -17.83
C ASN A 76 14.25 7.98 -16.50
N VAL A 77 13.11 7.93 -15.82
CA VAL A 77 12.99 7.24 -14.53
C VAL A 77 12.48 5.82 -14.74
N LEU A 78 11.38 5.67 -15.47
CA LEU A 78 10.76 4.36 -15.73
C LEU A 78 11.33 3.63 -16.94
N SER A 79 12.15 4.30 -17.76
CA SER A 79 12.76 3.70 -18.96
C SER A 79 11.75 3.12 -19.95
N MET A 80 10.56 3.72 -20.03
CA MET A 80 9.51 3.32 -20.97
C MET A 80 9.65 4.14 -22.26
N THR A 81 10.20 3.52 -23.31
CA THR A 81 10.30 4.13 -24.64
C THR A 81 8.97 4.08 -25.39
N ASP A 82 8.82 4.95 -26.40
CA ASP A 82 7.67 5.01 -27.31
C ASP A 82 6.32 5.15 -26.59
N PHE A 83 6.34 5.68 -25.37
CA PHE A 83 5.17 5.70 -24.49
C PHE A 83 4.04 6.55 -25.06
N SER A 84 4.35 7.64 -25.79
CA SER A 84 3.36 8.51 -26.41
C SER A 84 2.49 7.76 -27.43
N GLN A 85 3.11 6.92 -28.27
CA GLN A 85 2.37 6.11 -29.24
C GLN A 85 1.56 5.02 -28.53
N ASN A 86 2.17 4.31 -27.58
CA ASN A 86 1.49 3.27 -26.80
C ASN A 86 0.27 3.80 -26.04
N LEU A 87 0.36 5.01 -25.48
CA LEU A 87 -0.73 5.69 -24.79
C LEU A 87 -1.90 6.03 -25.73
N LEU A 88 -1.61 6.38 -26.99
CA LEU A 88 -2.64 6.68 -27.99
C LEU A 88 -3.31 5.42 -28.52
N ASP A 89 -2.54 4.35 -28.72
CA ASP A 89 -3.02 3.10 -29.32
C ASP A 89 -3.94 2.33 -28.36
N ASP A 90 -3.52 2.16 -27.10
CA ASP A 90 -4.30 1.45 -26.09
C ASP A 90 -4.00 2.01 -24.69
N LYS A 91 -4.86 2.92 -24.22
CA LYS A 91 -4.74 3.56 -22.90
C LYS A 91 -4.76 2.58 -21.74
N LEU A 92 -5.50 1.46 -21.86
CA LEU A 92 -5.59 0.46 -20.79
C LEU A 92 -4.32 -0.38 -20.75
N ALA A 93 -3.88 -0.91 -21.88
CA ALA A 93 -2.65 -1.69 -21.95
C ALA A 93 -1.42 -0.86 -21.56
N PHE A 94 -1.39 0.42 -21.95
CA PHE A 94 -0.36 1.34 -21.49
C PHE A 94 -0.39 1.54 -19.98
N LEU A 95 -1.59 1.74 -19.40
CA LEU A 95 -1.73 1.93 -17.96
C LEU A 95 -1.32 0.70 -17.16
N ASP A 96 -1.68 -0.51 -17.61
CA ASP A 96 -1.25 -1.76 -16.98
C ASP A 96 0.27 -1.90 -17.01
N LYS A 97 0.90 -1.59 -18.14
CA LYS A 97 2.37 -1.54 -18.25
C LYS A 97 2.98 -0.51 -17.31
N LEU A 98 2.39 0.69 -17.23
CA LEU A 98 2.84 1.75 -16.34
C LEU A 98 2.75 1.34 -14.87
N ILE A 99 1.63 0.74 -14.44
CA ILE A 99 1.45 0.22 -13.07
C ILE A 99 2.51 -0.84 -12.75
N TYR A 100 2.70 -1.79 -13.66
CA TYR A 100 3.72 -2.83 -13.51
C TYR A 100 5.12 -2.24 -13.36
N THR A 101 5.51 -1.32 -14.24
CA THR A 101 6.83 -0.66 -14.21
C THR A 101 7.02 0.20 -12.96
N MET A 102 5.97 0.86 -12.46
CA MET A 102 6.02 1.61 -11.21
C MET A 102 6.38 0.71 -10.02
N HIS A 103 5.73 -0.45 -9.88
CA HIS A 103 6.03 -1.41 -8.80
C HIS A 103 7.45 -1.99 -8.88
N GLN A 104 8.04 -2.01 -10.07
CA GLN A 104 9.41 -2.47 -10.27
C GLN A 104 10.47 -1.42 -9.97
N THR A 105 10.16 -0.17 -10.28
CA THR A 105 11.13 0.92 -10.28
C THR A 105 11.10 1.73 -8.99
N ILE A 106 9.90 1.89 -8.42
CA ILE A 106 9.65 2.78 -7.29
C ILE A 106 9.31 1.92 -6.06
N PRO A 107 10.20 1.83 -5.06
CA PRO A 107 9.94 1.02 -3.89
C PRO A 107 8.89 1.69 -2.98
N PHE A 108 8.03 0.86 -2.39
CA PHE A 108 7.31 1.27 -1.19
C PHE A 108 8.31 1.35 -0.04
N GLN A 109 8.35 2.46 0.72
CA GLN A 109 9.28 2.58 1.84
C GLN A 109 8.90 3.60 2.91
N SER A 110 9.44 3.38 4.11
CA SER A 110 9.55 4.34 5.22
C SER A 110 11.00 4.74 5.53
N VAL A 111 11.99 4.22 4.81
CA VAL A 111 13.43 4.48 4.97
C VAL A 111 13.76 5.98 5.06
N TYR A 112 13.31 6.78 4.10
CA TYR A 112 13.59 8.22 4.12
C TYR A 112 12.93 8.91 5.32
N ARG A 113 11.68 8.58 5.63
CA ARG A 113 10.96 9.13 6.79
C ARG A 113 11.69 8.77 8.09
N CYS A 114 12.17 7.55 8.19
CA CYS A 114 12.82 7.02 9.38
C CYS A 114 14.27 7.53 9.54
N SER A 115 14.94 7.97 8.47
CA SER A 115 16.25 8.63 8.57
C SER A 115 16.15 10.03 9.21
N ILE A 116 14.98 10.67 9.17
CA ILE A 116 14.76 11.94 9.85
C ILE A 116 14.49 11.66 11.34
N PRO A 117 15.11 12.39 12.30
CA PRO A 117 14.80 12.28 13.71
C PRO A 117 13.32 12.55 13.99
N SER A 118 12.70 11.80 14.91
CA SER A 118 11.24 11.83 15.12
C SER A 118 10.66 13.23 15.35
N LYS A 119 11.40 14.12 16.03
CA LYS A 119 10.98 15.50 16.33
C LYS A 119 10.96 16.43 15.10
N ASP A 120 11.69 16.07 14.05
CA ASP A 120 11.88 16.89 12.84
C ASP A 120 11.04 16.35 11.66
N ARG A 121 10.34 15.23 11.86
CA ARG A 121 9.48 14.60 10.85
C ARG A 121 8.23 15.43 10.63
N HIS A 122 7.92 15.62 9.36
CA HIS A 122 6.74 16.33 8.89
C HIS A 122 6.30 15.74 7.55
N ARG A 123 5.03 15.97 7.20
CA ARG A 123 4.51 15.59 5.89
C ARG A 123 5.38 16.20 4.78
N PRO A 124 5.79 15.43 3.76
CA PRO A 124 6.57 15.98 2.66
C PRO A 124 5.73 16.94 1.81
N SER A 125 6.33 18.04 1.37
CA SER A 125 5.74 18.89 0.34
C SER A 125 5.68 18.16 -1.00
N PHE A 126 4.86 18.62 -1.94
CA PHE A 126 4.82 18.00 -3.26
C PHE A 126 6.14 18.10 -4.01
N SER A 127 6.89 19.20 -3.83
CA SER A 127 8.22 19.34 -4.45
C SER A 127 9.17 18.24 -4.00
N LEU A 128 9.16 17.90 -2.70
CA LEU A 128 9.94 16.80 -2.16
C LEU A 128 9.43 15.44 -2.64
N ILE A 129 8.11 15.25 -2.72
CA ILE A 129 7.52 14.05 -3.33
C ILE A 129 8.04 13.88 -4.77
N LYS A 130 8.00 14.92 -5.61
CA LYS A 130 8.54 14.87 -6.98
C LYS A 130 10.02 14.49 -6.97
N GLU A 131 10.83 15.16 -6.16
CA GLU A 131 12.26 14.86 -6.05
C GLU A 131 12.51 13.38 -5.72
N HIS A 132 11.80 12.84 -4.72
CA HIS A 132 11.93 11.43 -4.33
C HIS A 132 11.56 10.47 -5.46
N MET A 133 10.48 10.75 -6.17
CA MET A 133 10.03 9.90 -7.26
C MET A 133 11.05 9.91 -8.40
N PHE A 134 11.58 11.08 -8.77
CA PHE A 134 12.63 11.18 -9.79
C PHE A 134 13.96 10.53 -9.38
N LYS A 135 14.27 10.51 -8.08
CA LYS A 135 15.42 9.77 -7.51
C LYS A 135 15.15 8.28 -7.29
N LYS A 136 13.96 7.77 -7.64
CA LYS A 136 13.53 6.38 -7.39
C LYS A 136 13.52 5.98 -5.91
N TYR A 137 13.37 6.95 -5.01
CA TYR A 137 13.24 6.68 -3.56
C TYR A 137 11.86 6.17 -3.20
N GLY A 138 10.83 6.49 -4.00
CA GLY A 138 9.45 6.15 -3.68
C GLY A 138 8.99 6.72 -2.34
N GLY A 139 8.23 5.94 -1.57
CA GLY A 139 7.67 6.35 -0.29
C GLY A 139 6.52 5.47 0.19
N THR A 140 5.70 6.00 1.08
CA THR A 140 4.47 5.32 1.52
C THR A 140 3.36 5.48 0.48
N CYS A 141 2.20 4.86 0.70
CA CYS A 141 1.05 4.99 -0.18
C CYS A 141 0.63 6.45 -0.42
N LYS A 142 0.67 7.30 0.62
CA LYS A 142 0.32 8.72 0.52
C LYS A 142 1.31 9.52 -0.33
N THR A 143 2.55 9.06 -0.46
CA THR A 143 3.56 9.65 -1.34
C THR A 143 3.39 9.16 -2.77
N ILE A 144 3.42 7.84 -2.97
CA ILE A 144 3.46 7.24 -4.30
C ILE A 144 2.14 7.44 -5.05
N GLN A 145 0.98 7.15 -4.42
CA GLN A 145 -0.33 7.30 -5.08
C GLN A 145 -0.60 8.76 -5.42
N THR A 146 -0.20 9.69 -4.56
CA THR A 146 -0.41 11.11 -4.83
C THR A 146 0.38 11.56 -6.05
N PHE A 147 1.66 11.21 -6.14
CA PHE A 147 2.45 11.44 -7.35
C PHE A 147 1.85 10.74 -8.57
N PHE A 148 1.44 9.47 -8.42
CA PHE A 148 0.92 8.69 -9.53
C PHE A 148 -0.37 9.28 -10.10
N LYS A 149 -1.28 9.78 -9.28
CA LYS A 149 -2.45 10.50 -9.79
C LYS A 149 -2.05 11.74 -10.60
N CYS A 150 -1.14 12.57 -10.08
CA CYS A 150 -0.64 13.74 -10.81
C CYS A 150 0.01 13.35 -12.14
N LEU A 151 0.70 12.20 -12.19
CA LEU A 151 1.28 11.65 -13.41
C LEU A 151 0.18 11.26 -14.41
N LEU A 152 -0.84 10.54 -13.96
CA LEU A 152 -1.98 10.17 -14.81
C LEU A 152 -2.73 11.39 -15.34
N ASP A 153 -3.00 12.39 -14.50
CA ASP A 153 -3.65 13.63 -14.92
C ASP A 153 -2.83 14.36 -16.00
N ALA A 154 -1.50 14.45 -15.82
CA ALA A 154 -0.60 15.08 -16.78
C ALA A 154 -0.51 14.32 -18.12
N LEU A 155 -0.79 13.02 -18.13
CA LEU A 155 -0.91 12.19 -19.34
C LEU A 155 -2.30 12.24 -19.98
N GLY A 156 -3.23 13.04 -19.42
CA GLY A 156 -4.57 13.21 -19.95
C GLY A 156 -5.55 12.10 -19.55
N TYR A 157 -5.25 11.32 -18.51
CA TYR A 157 -6.26 10.45 -17.88
C TYR A 157 -7.20 11.29 -17.02
N LYS A 158 -8.46 10.87 -16.95
CA LYS A 158 -9.44 11.43 -16.02
C LYS A 158 -9.41 10.62 -14.74
N THR A 159 -9.00 11.24 -13.63
CA THR A 159 -8.83 10.52 -12.36
C THR A 159 -9.43 11.22 -11.15
N ASP A 160 -9.90 10.43 -10.19
CA ASP A 160 -10.37 10.88 -8.88
C ASP A 160 -9.65 10.14 -7.75
N PHE A 161 -9.53 10.80 -6.60
CA PHE A 161 -9.11 10.17 -5.36
C PHE A 161 -10.29 9.62 -4.58
N PHE A 162 -10.07 8.54 -3.83
CA PHE A 162 -10.99 8.04 -2.82
C PHE A 162 -10.23 7.33 -1.69
N PRO A 163 -10.72 7.33 -0.45
CA PRO A 163 -10.08 6.61 0.65
C PRO A 163 -10.37 5.10 0.56
N ILE A 164 -9.35 4.29 0.85
CA ILE A 164 -9.43 2.84 0.99
C ILE A 164 -9.09 2.50 2.45
N THR A 165 -9.76 1.51 3.02
CA THR A 165 -9.36 0.94 4.32
C THR A 165 -8.64 -0.38 4.09
N VAL A 166 -7.32 -0.41 4.20
CA VAL A 166 -6.49 -1.62 4.09
C VAL A 166 -6.17 -2.14 5.49
N LEU A 167 -6.69 -3.31 5.85
CA LEU A 167 -6.48 -3.94 7.17
C LEU A 167 -6.73 -2.97 8.36
N GLY A 168 -7.77 -2.13 8.24
CA GLY A 168 -8.14 -1.13 9.25
C GLY A 168 -7.31 0.16 9.24
N GLN A 169 -6.40 0.32 8.28
CA GLN A 169 -5.59 1.53 8.10
C GLN A 169 -6.03 2.28 6.84
N GLU A 170 -5.95 3.61 6.87
CA GLU A 170 -6.26 4.42 5.70
C GLU A 170 -5.21 4.25 4.60
N HIS A 171 -5.67 4.22 3.36
CA HIS A 171 -4.88 4.10 2.16
C HIS A 171 -5.45 4.98 1.04
N VAL A 172 -4.61 5.38 0.09
CA VAL A 172 -5.01 6.27 -1.02
C VAL A 172 -5.44 5.43 -2.21
N GLY A 173 -6.70 5.53 -2.61
CA GLY A 173 -7.22 4.94 -3.84
C GLY A 173 -7.30 5.95 -4.98
N ILE A 174 -7.10 5.48 -6.20
CA ILE A 174 -7.29 6.26 -7.43
C ILE A 174 -8.30 5.53 -8.31
N ILE A 175 -9.29 6.27 -8.81
CA ILE A 175 -10.20 5.81 -9.85
C ILE A 175 -9.80 6.47 -11.17
N VAL A 176 -9.62 5.66 -12.21
CA VAL A 176 -9.46 6.11 -13.59
C VAL A 176 -10.76 5.87 -14.34
N HIS A 177 -11.24 6.90 -15.02
CA HIS A 177 -12.50 6.86 -15.77
C HIS A 177 -12.24 6.70 -17.26
N ASP A 178 -13.25 6.18 -17.97
CA ASP A 178 -13.32 6.18 -19.43
C ASP A 178 -12.14 5.44 -20.09
N LEU A 179 -11.61 4.41 -19.42
CA LEU A 179 -10.38 3.72 -19.80
C LEU A 179 -10.60 2.61 -20.85
N ALA A 180 -11.57 1.73 -20.61
CA ALA A 180 -11.91 0.64 -21.54
C ALA A 180 -13.08 1.01 -22.46
N SER A 181 -14.01 1.81 -21.94
CA SER A 181 -15.17 2.36 -22.64
C SER A 181 -15.70 3.58 -21.88
N GLN A 182 -16.50 4.40 -22.54
CA GLN A 182 -17.16 5.54 -21.88
C GLN A 182 -18.00 5.08 -20.69
N GLY A 183 -17.81 5.71 -19.54
CA GLY A 183 -18.42 5.39 -18.25
C GLY A 183 -17.73 4.28 -17.46
N SER A 184 -16.72 3.60 -18.04
CA SER A 184 -15.95 2.59 -17.30
C SER A 184 -15.13 3.23 -16.18
N LYS A 185 -14.96 2.50 -15.07
CA LYS A 185 -14.18 2.92 -13.91
C LYS A 185 -13.22 1.81 -13.53
N HIS A 186 -11.98 2.17 -13.25
CA HIS A 186 -10.94 1.24 -12.82
C HIS A 186 -10.24 1.75 -11.57
N VAL A 187 -10.00 0.88 -10.60
CA VAL A 187 -9.14 1.18 -9.45
C VAL A 187 -7.69 0.92 -9.88
N VAL A 188 -6.81 1.86 -9.55
CA VAL A 188 -5.37 1.70 -9.76
C VAL A 188 -4.60 1.91 -8.47
N ASP A 189 -3.59 1.08 -8.27
CA ASP A 189 -2.77 1.10 -7.06
C ASP A 189 -1.30 0.77 -7.36
N VAL A 190 -0.44 1.74 -7.07
CA VAL A 190 1.03 1.61 -7.09
C VAL A 190 1.66 1.88 -5.72
N GLY A 191 0.84 2.07 -4.68
CA GLY A 191 1.29 2.45 -3.34
C GLY A 191 1.13 1.38 -2.28
N CYS A 192 0.54 0.24 -2.62
CA CYS A 192 0.37 -0.90 -1.74
C CYS A 192 1.53 -1.89 -1.88
N VAL A 193 2.07 -2.38 -0.75
CA VAL A 193 3.11 -3.41 -0.73
C VAL A 193 2.65 -4.74 -1.35
N TYR A 194 1.33 -4.99 -1.36
CA TYR A 194 0.73 -6.13 -2.03
C TYR A 194 -0.02 -5.62 -3.26
N PRO A 195 0.60 -5.67 -4.43
CA PRO A 195 0.22 -4.85 -5.57
C PRO A 195 -0.94 -5.44 -6.35
N THR A 196 -1.61 -4.56 -7.08
CA THR A 196 -2.28 -4.91 -8.32
C THR A 196 -1.37 -4.48 -9.47
N PHE A 197 -0.97 -5.40 -10.35
CA PHE A 197 -0.14 -5.08 -11.53
C PHE A 197 -0.93 -4.59 -12.75
N THR A 198 -2.25 -4.46 -12.59
CA THR A 198 -3.16 -4.02 -13.64
C THR A 198 -4.23 -3.12 -13.05
N ALA A 199 -4.83 -2.26 -13.86
CA ALA A 199 -6.02 -1.51 -13.52
C ALA A 199 -7.20 -2.48 -13.30
N ILE A 200 -7.87 -2.37 -12.16
CA ILE A 200 -8.95 -3.28 -11.78
C ILE A 200 -10.29 -2.69 -12.20
N PRO A 201 -11.02 -3.29 -13.16
CA PRO A 201 -12.34 -2.79 -13.53
C PRO A 201 -13.27 -2.80 -12.33
N LEU A 202 -14.16 -1.81 -12.23
CA LEU A 202 -15.21 -1.74 -11.20
C LEU A 202 -16.59 -2.16 -11.71
N ASN A 203 -16.74 -2.38 -13.01
CA ASN A 203 -17.94 -2.87 -13.68
C ASN A 203 -17.98 -4.40 -13.80
N PHE A 204 -17.35 -5.13 -12.88
CA PHE A 204 -17.37 -6.59 -12.87
C PHE A 204 -18.73 -7.14 -12.40
N GLU A 205 -19.10 -8.28 -12.99
CA GLU A 205 -20.27 -9.07 -12.59
C GLU A 205 -20.06 -9.75 -11.23
N ARG A 206 -21.11 -10.40 -10.70
CA ARG A 206 -21.04 -11.09 -9.40
C ARG A 206 -19.95 -12.15 -9.30
N ASN A 207 -19.49 -12.72 -10.41
CA ASN A 207 -18.42 -13.72 -10.43
C ASN A 207 -17.05 -13.03 -10.53
N PRO A 208 -16.27 -13.00 -9.44
CA PRO A 208 -15.05 -12.21 -9.41
C PRO A 208 -13.92 -12.94 -10.15
N LYS A 209 -13.23 -12.23 -11.05
CA LYS A 209 -11.96 -12.71 -11.62
C LYS A 209 -10.94 -12.88 -10.49
N ILE A 210 -10.25 -14.02 -10.48
CA ILE A 210 -9.11 -14.26 -9.58
C ILE A 210 -7.84 -13.83 -10.30
N TYR A 211 -7.06 -13.00 -9.62
CA TYR A 211 -5.76 -12.53 -10.07
C TYR A 211 -4.68 -13.30 -9.31
N SER A 212 -3.59 -13.64 -9.99
CA SER A 212 -2.44 -14.31 -9.39
C SER A 212 -1.18 -13.57 -9.81
N VAL A 213 -0.44 -13.07 -8.83
CA VAL A 213 0.78 -12.29 -9.03
C VAL A 213 1.76 -12.66 -7.92
N SER A 214 2.96 -13.10 -8.29
CA SER A 214 3.93 -13.58 -7.31
C SER A 214 3.31 -14.65 -6.39
N PHE A 215 3.52 -14.54 -5.08
CA PHE A 215 2.89 -15.36 -4.03
C PHE A 215 1.43 -14.97 -3.70
N LEU A 216 0.86 -13.95 -4.36
CA LEU A 216 -0.46 -13.41 -4.05
C LEU A 216 -1.52 -13.96 -5.00
N LYS A 217 -2.66 -14.36 -4.42
CA LYS A 217 -3.92 -14.52 -5.14
C LYS A 217 -4.97 -13.61 -4.51
N TYR A 218 -5.67 -12.86 -5.33
CA TYR A 218 -6.65 -11.89 -4.87
C TYR A 218 -7.84 -11.77 -5.82
N LYS A 219 -8.94 -11.23 -5.32
CA LYS A 219 -10.15 -10.97 -6.08
C LYS A 219 -10.91 -9.78 -5.48
N TYR A 220 -11.78 -9.18 -6.28
CA TYR A 220 -12.63 -8.07 -5.88
C TYR A 220 -14.08 -8.50 -5.87
N VAL A 221 -14.80 -8.22 -4.79
CA VAL A 221 -16.21 -8.60 -4.63
C VAL A 221 -17.01 -7.36 -4.27
N ARG A 222 -18.19 -7.20 -4.87
CA ARG A 222 -19.12 -6.12 -4.53
C ARG A 222 -20.18 -6.63 -3.58
N ARG A 223 -20.30 -5.99 -2.42
CA ARG A 223 -21.36 -6.23 -1.44
C ARG A 223 -22.70 -5.66 -1.93
N ALA A 224 -23.78 -6.09 -1.28
CA ALA A 224 -25.14 -5.62 -1.59
C ALA A 224 -25.34 -4.12 -1.34
N ASP A 225 -24.59 -3.54 -0.40
CA ASP A 225 -24.58 -2.10 -0.08
C ASP A 225 -23.67 -1.27 -1.02
N GLY A 226 -23.07 -1.91 -2.03
CA GLY A 226 -22.25 -1.26 -3.04
C GLY A 226 -20.76 -1.15 -2.69
N ILE A 227 -20.37 -1.44 -1.45
CA ILE A 227 -18.97 -1.46 -1.02
C ILE A 227 -18.21 -2.54 -1.80
N VAL A 228 -16.99 -2.23 -2.22
CA VAL A 228 -16.09 -3.19 -2.86
C VAL A 228 -15.10 -3.71 -1.83
N GLU A 229 -14.98 -5.02 -1.72
CA GLU A 229 -13.99 -5.70 -0.90
C GLU A 229 -12.87 -6.25 -1.79
N TRP A 230 -11.63 -5.94 -1.42
CA TRP A 230 -10.44 -6.57 -1.96
C TRP A 230 -10.08 -7.74 -1.05
N LEU A 231 -10.24 -8.96 -1.54
CA LEU A 231 -9.99 -10.19 -0.79
C LEU A 231 -8.67 -10.81 -1.23
N HIS A 232 -7.87 -11.24 -0.25
CA HIS A 232 -6.67 -12.03 -0.48
C HIS A 232 -6.93 -13.48 -0.07
N GLN A 233 -6.42 -14.42 -0.86
CA GLN A 233 -6.46 -15.83 -0.48
C GLN A 233 -5.51 -16.05 0.69
N SER A 234 -5.95 -16.86 1.66
CA SER A 234 -5.09 -17.32 2.75
C SER A 234 -3.96 -18.18 2.20
N ARG A 235 -2.80 -18.11 2.87
CA ARG A 235 -1.63 -18.93 2.50
C ARG A 235 -1.65 -20.31 3.13
N SER A 236 -2.39 -20.48 4.22
CA SER A 236 -2.51 -21.76 4.92
C SER A 236 -3.64 -22.62 4.36
N ASP A 237 -4.61 -22.01 3.68
CA ASP A 237 -5.77 -22.69 3.11
C ASP A 237 -6.20 -21.98 1.83
N GLU A 238 -6.11 -22.68 0.69
CA GLU A 238 -6.51 -22.15 -0.61
C GLU A 238 -8.03 -21.90 -0.73
N ASN A 239 -8.84 -22.46 0.17
CA ASN A 239 -10.28 -22.23 0.18
C ASN A 239 -10.67 -21.00 1.00
N ASP A 240 -9.74 -20.48 1.82
CA ASP A 240 -10.00 -19.35 2.70
C ASP A 240 -9.60 -18.02 2.05
N TRP A 241 -10.44 -17.01 2.24
CA TRP A 241 -10.27 -15.66 1.71
C TRP A 241 -10.53 -14.67 2.83
N PHE A 242 -9.56 -13.80 3.09
CA PHE A 242 -9.71 -12.75 4.08
C PHE A 242 -9.81 -11.39 3.41
N ARG A 243 -10.54 -10.48 4.05
CA ARG A 243 -10.67 -9.10 3.60
C ARG A 243 -9.37 -8.35 3.83
N PHE A 244 -8.70 -8.04 2.74
CA PHE A 244 -7.49 -7.22 2.75
C PHE A 244 -7.84 -5.73 2.78
N ALA A 245 -8.80 -5.30 1.95
CA ALA A 245 -9.24 -3.91 1.92
C ALA A 245 -10.76 -3.76 1.72
N GLU A 246 -11.28 -2.61 2.14
CA GLU A 246 -12.65 -2.16 1.93
C GLU A 246 -12.66 -0.79 1.22
N MET A 247 -13.53 -0.64 0.22
CA MET A 247 -13.54 0.50 -0.69
C MET A 247 -14.95 1.02 -0.93
N GLU A 248 -15.20 2.26 -0.52
CA GLU A 248 -16.40 3.01 -0.86
C GLU A 248 -16.11 3.87 -2.10
N VAL A 249 -16.11 3.26 -3.29
CA VAL A 249 -15.67 3.87 -4.56
C VAL A 249 -16.51 5.06 -5.05
N THR A 250 -17.58 5.39 -4.34
CA THR A 250 -18.41 6.58 -4.56
C THR A 250 -18.03 7.76 -3.68
N ASN A 251 -17.23 7.53 -2.62
CA ASN A 251 -16.76 8.56 -1.71
C ASN A 251 -15.51 9.24 -2.27
N LEU A 252 -15.71 10.09 -3.26
CA LEU A 252 -14.61 10.81 -3.92
C LEU A 252 -14.14 11.97 -3.04
N VAL A 253 -12.82 12.16 -2.96
CA VAL A 253 -12.18 13.21 -2.15
C VAL A 253 -11.17 13.99 -2.97
N THR A 254 -10.75 15.14 -2.46
CA THR A 254 -9.63 15.91 -3.03
C THR A 254 -8.32 15.50 -2.35
N VAL A 255 -7.18 15.91 -2.92
CA VAL A 255 -5.87 15.65 -2.32
C VAL A 255 -5.74 16.23 -0.90
N SER A 256 -6.43 17.33 -0.60
CA SER A 256 -6.43 17.97 0.71
C SER A 256 -6.91 17.07 1.84
N TYR A 257 -7.82 16.13 1.54
CA TYR A 257 -8.25 15.10 2.50
C TYR A 257 -7.05 14.30 3.02
N PHE A 258 -6.14 13.93 2.13
CA PHE A 258 -4.94 13.17 2.50
C PHE A 258 -3.86 14.03 3.14
N PHE A 259 -3.85 15.35 2.97
CA PHE A 259 -2.88 16.18 3.67
C PHE A 259 -3.12 16.15 5.18
N GLU A 260 -4.36 16.33 5.61
CA GLU A 260 -4.72 16.28 7.02
C GLU A 260 -4.42 14.92 7.63
N THR A 261 -4.77 13.84 6.92
CA THR A 261 -4.51 12.50 7.44
C THR A 261 -3.01 12.19 7.44
N THR A 262 -2.24 12.70 6.48
CA THR A 262 -0.78 12.55 6.48
C THR A 262 -0.14 13.36 7.60
N GLU A 263 -0.54 14.61 7.85
CA GLU A 263 -0.02 15.41 8.99
C GLU A 263 -0.24 14.67 10.31
N ARG A 264 -1.45 14.14 10.53
CA ARG A 264 -1.76 13.33 11.71
C ARG A 264 -0.88 12.08 11.79
N ASP A 265 -0.67 11.37 10.69
CA ASP A 265 0.20 10.20 10.67
C ASP A 265 1.64 10.54 11.06
N PHE A 266 2.15 11.71 10.68
CA PHE A 266 3.49 12.15 11.02
C PHE A 266 3.59 12.55 12.50
N ALA A 267 2.56 13.22 13.04
CA ALA A 267 2.49 13.62 14.43
C ALA A 267 2.22 12.45 15.41
N ASP A 268 1.63 11.34 14.94
CA ASP A 268 1.27 10.21 15.78
C ASP A 268 2.48 9.26 16.02
N PRO A 269 3.02 9.18 17.25
CA PRO A 269 4.13 8.27 17.56
C PRO A 269 3.74 6.79 17.48
N SER A 270 2.44 6.47 17.52
CA SER A 270 1.94 5.10 17.37
C SER A 270 1.83 4.65 15.90
N ASN A 271 1.93 5.59 14.96
CA ASN A 271 1.94 5.25 13.54
C ASN A 271 3.17 4.41 13.22
N GLN A 272 2.95 3.17 12.74
CA GLN A 272 4.02 2.22 12.49
C GLN A 272 5.11 2.74 11.52
N PHE A 273 4.75 3.62 10.57
CA PHE A 273 5.70 4.16 9.61
C PHE A 273 6.63 5.23 10.20
N ASN A 274 6.42 5.64 11.46
CA ASN A 274 7.36 6.45 12.23
C ASN A 274 8.46 5.63 12.92
N SER A 275 8.28 4.32 13.12
CA SER A 275 9.21 3.55 13.95
C SER A 275 9.73 2.28 13.30
N ILE A 276 9.12 1.87 12.18
CA ILE A 276 9.48 0.64 11.48
C ILE A 276 10.29 0.97 10.24
N LEU A 277 11.45 0.35 10.12
CA LEU A 277 12.17 0.23 8.86
C LEU A 277 11.34 -0.65 7.94
N ARG A 278 10.78 -0.11 6.86
CA ARG A 278 10.08 -0.91 5.86
C ARG A 278 10.47 -0.46 4.48
N ILE A 279 10.83 -1.42 3.63
CA ILE A 279 11.00 -1.21 2.20
C ILE A 279 10.60 -2.46 1.45
N SER A 280 9.97 -2.28 0.29
CA SER A 280 9.51 -3.36 -0.57
C SER A 280 9.57 -2.93 -2.03
N HIS A 281 9.93 -3.85 -2.91
CA HIS A 281 9.80 -3.67 -4.36
C HIS A 281 9.55 -5.02 -5.03
N TYR A 282 9.28 -4.96 -6.33
CA TYR A 282 9.18 -6.12 -7.19
C TYR A 282 10.28 -6.09 -8.24
N ASN A 283 10.85 -7.24 -8.57
CA ASN A 283 11.70 -7.42 -9.74
C ASN A 283 11.08 -8.53 -10.60
N GLY A 284 10.47 -8.17 -11.73
CA GLY A 284 9.55 -9.09 -12.39
C GLY A 284 8.35 -9.39 -11.48
N ASN A 285 8.08 -10.68 -11.28
CA ASN A 285 7.12 -11.19 -10.31
C ASN A 285 7.77 -11.56 -8.97
N CYS A 286 9.07 -11.32 -8.78
CA CYS A 286 9.74 -11.59 -7.52
C CYS A 286 9.54 -10.42 -6.55
N PHE A 287 9.00 -10.71 -5.38
CA PHE A 287 8.90 -9.77 -4.28
C PHE A 287 10.18 -9.77 -3.47
N PHE A 288 10.59 -8.59 -3.02
CA PHE A 288 11.58 -8.44 -1.97
C PHE A 288 11.11 -7.37 -0.97
N SER A 289 11.29 -7.64 0.31
CA SER A 289 10.96 -6.68 1.36
C SER A 289 11.77 -6.88 2.62
N VAL A 290 12.16 -5.76 3.21
CA VAL A 290 12.69 -5.67 4.56
C VAL A 290 11.64 -5.01 5.46
N LYS A 291 11.35 -5.62 6.61
CA LYS A 291 10.59 -5.03 7.71
C LYS A 291 11.36 -5.24 9.00
N ASP A 292 11.90 -4.18 9.56
CA ASP A 292 12.86 -4.20 10.67
C ASP A 292 14.00 -5.17 10.34
N ASN A 293 14.21 -6.20 11.15
CA ASN A 293 15.21 -7.22 10.91
C ASN A 293 14.67 -8.49 10.24
N ILE A 294 13.51 -8.43 9.60
CA ILE A 294 12.91 -9.53 8.86
C ILE A 294 12.97 -9.22 7.37
N VAL A 295 13.65 -10.08 6.63
CA VAL A 295 13.75 -10.03 5.18
C VAL A 295 12.82 -11.09 4.61
N LYS A 296 12.05 -10.73 3.58
CA LYS A 296 11.14 -11.62 2.86
C LYS A 296 11.39 -11.49 1.37
N TRP A 297 11.38 -12.61 0.67
CA TRP A 297 11.49 -12.63 -0.79
C TRP A 297 10.67 -13.77 -1.37
N SER A 298 10.28 -13.68 -2.64
CA SER A 298 9.70 -14.80 -3.36
C SER A 298 10.67 -15.36 -4.39
N GLU A 299 10.74 -16.69 -4.49
CA GLU A 299 11.59 -17.39 -5.46
C GLU A 299 10.78 -17.89 -6.66
N GLU A 300 11.39 -17.83 -7.84
CA GLU A 300 10.92 -18.51 -9.05
C GLU A 300 11.39 -19.99 -9.06
N PRO A 301 10.65 -20.92 -9.69
CA PRO A 301 9.36 -20.73 -10.38
C PRO A 301 8.14 -20.91 -9.47
N GLN A 302 8.30 -21.37 -8.23
CA GLN A 302 7.16 -21.73 -7.37
C GLN A 302 6.49 -20.53 -6.70
N GLN A 303 7.04 -19.32 -6.84
CA GLN A 303 6.56 -18.10 -6.20
C GLN A 303 6.36 -18.26 -4.69
N LYS A 304 7.21 -19.08 -4.07
CA LYS A 304 7.13 -19.36 -2.64
C LYS A 304 7.70 -18.16 -1.89
N LEU A 305 6.92 -17.58 -0.98
CA LEU A 305 7.45 -16.54 -0.10
C LEU A 305 8.30 -17.17 1.01
N LEU A 306 9.56 -16.75 1.06
CA LEU A 306 10.54 -17.09 2.09
C LEU A 306 10.76 -15.91 3.03
N SER A 307 11.38 -16.21 4.16
CA SER A 307 11.77 -15.19 5.12
C SER A 307 12.98 -15.62 5.94
N LYS A 308 13.85 -14.66 6.27
CA LYS A 308 14.93 -14.83 7.25
C LYS A 308 14.94 -13.65 8.22
N ARG A 309 15.44 -13.91 9.43
CA ARG A 309 15.81 -12.84 10.37
C ARG A 309 17.28 -12.50 10.13
N VAL A 310 17.57 -11.20 10.16
CA VAL A 310 18.93 -10.66 10.13
C VAL A 310 19.30 -10.24 11.55
N GLU A 311 20.52 -10.53 11.97
CA GLU A 311 20.92 -10.37 13.37
C GLU A 311 21.69 -9.07 13.64
N THR A 312 22.31 -8.47 12.62
CA THR A 312 23.14 -7.28 12.79
C THR A 312 22.65 -6.08 11.98
N LYS A 313 22.95 -4.87 12.45
CA LYS A 313 22.63 -3.63 11.74
C LYS A 313 23.43 -3.53 10.45
N GLU A 314 24.69 -3.92 10.48
CA GLU A 314 25.61 -3.89 9.35
C GLU A 314 25.15 -4.80 8.20
N GLU A 315 24.59 -5.97 8.49
CA GLU A 315 24.03 -6.86 7.46
C GLU A 315 22.78 -6.22 6.81
N ILE A 316 21.91 -5.57 7.59
CA ILE A 316 20.74 -4.85 7.06
C ILE A 316 21.18 -3.66 6.21
N GLU A 317 22.14 -2.86 6.67
CA GLU A 317 22.67 -1.71 5.93
C GLU A 317 23.28 -2.13 4.59
N THR A 318 24.10 -3.19 4.60
CA THR A 318 24.74 -3.74 3.40
C THR A 318 23.70 -4.22 2.41
N MET A 319 22.76 -5.06 2.88
CA MET A 319 21.69 -5.59 2.04
C MET A 319 20.82 -4.49 1.44
N LEU A 320 20.43 -3.48 2.22
CA LEU A 320 19.63 -2.37 1.72
C LEU A 320 20.38 -1.53 0.69
N HIS A 321 21.69 -1.37 0.84
CA HIS A 321 22.49 -0.61 -0.11
C HIS A 321 22.70 -1.38 -1.43
N GLU A 322 22.86 -2.70 -1.34
CA GLU A 322 22.97 -3.58 -2.52
C GLU A 322 21.65 -3.65 -3.30
N GLU A 323 20.52 -3.84 -2.61
CA GLU A 323 19.20 -3.98 -3.24
C GLU A 323 18.59 -2.63 -3.65
N PHE A 324 18.92 -1.55 -2.96
CA PHE A 324 18.41 -0.21 -3.24
C PHE A 324 19.55 0.82 -3.39
N PRO A 325 20.41 0.67 -4.41
CA PRO A 325 21.60 1.50 -4.59
C PRO A 325 21.27 2.98 -4.89
N GLN A 326 20.02 3.29 -5.21
CA GLN A 326 19.58 4.68 -5.36
C GLN A 326 19.66 5.46 -4.03
N PHE A 327 19.54 4.80 -2.87
CA PHE A 327 19.65 5.48 -1.60
C PHE A 327 21.12 5.73 -1.21
N PRO A 328 21.49 6.97 -0.84
CA PRO A 328 22.73 7.24 -0.15
C PRO A 328 22.84 6.38 1.11
N ILE A 329 24.03 5.80 1.34
CA ILE A 329 24.27 4.89 2.47
C ILE A 329 24.00 5.58 3.81
N GLU A 330 24.20 6.90 3.90
CA GLU A 330 23.94 7.70 5.09
C GLU A 330 22.46 7.71 5.47
N ILE A 331 21.56 7.76 4.47
CA ILE A 331 20.10 7.69 4.71
C ILE A 331 19.74 6.32 5.30
N ILE A 332 20.32 5.24 4.76
CA ILE A 332 20.10 3.88 5.23
C ILE A 332 20.60 3.72 6.68
N LYS A 333 21.85 4.11 6.94
CA LYS A 333 22.47 4.06 8.29
C LYS A 333 21.67 4.83 9.32
N GLN A 334 21.25 6.04 8.99
CA GLN A 334 20.46 6.86 9.90
C GLN A 334 19.08 6.25 10.17
N CYS A 335 18.43 5.69 9.15
CA CYS A 335 17.17 4.98 9.32
C CYS A 335 17.32 3.76 10.25
N VAL A 336 18.33 2.92 10.01
CA VAL A 336 18.63 1.74 10.82
C VAL A 336 18.93 2.13 12.27
N SER A 337 19.72 3.18 12.48
CA SER A 337 20.02 3.74 13.81
C SER A 337 18.76 4.22 14.54
N ASN A 338 17.84 4.87 13.83
CA ASN A 338 16.61 5.44 14.40
C ASN A 338 15.50 4.42 14.67
N THR A 339 15.55 3.23 14.08
CA THR A 339 14.43 2.25 14.11
C THR A 339 14.78 0.96 14.83
N LEU A 340 16.01 0.47 14.71
CA LEU A 340 16.43 -0.77 15.36
C LEU A 340 17.05 -0.47 16.72
N LEU A 341 16.35 -0.91 17.77
CA LEU A 341 16.91 -0.96 19.12
C LEU A 341 18.18 -1.82 19.11
N THR A 342 19.24 -1.33 19.75
CA THR A 342 20.55 -1.99 19.89
C THR A 342 20.46 -3.34 20.57
#